data_AF-A0A349LNT5-F1
#
_entry.id   AF-A0A349LNT5-F1
#
_cell.length_a   1.000
_cell.length_b   1.000
_cell.length_c   1.000
_cell.angle_alpha   90.00
_cell.angle_beta   90.00
_cell.angle_gamma   90.00
#
_symmetry.space_group_name_H-M   'P 1'
#
loop_
_entity.id
_entity.type
_entity.pdbx_description
1 polymer ?
#
loop_
_entity_poly.entity_id
_entity_poly.type
_entity_poly.pdbx_seq_one_letter_code
_entity_poly.pdbx_strand_id
1 'polypeptide(L)'
;EIKDFKESLRRRVALLEGVEANALESVYRERLRPNPGAAELLTGAHERGLYTLLVSGGFTFFTEKLRQELGFKQTQSNTLEIIDGKLTGKVVGDIVDGAAKAAYLDEACLRLGCTKTNSITMGDGANDLIMMNGSGISVAYQAKPVVKEKADAAFDRVGLDAAVLLIS
;
A
#
# COMPACT_ATOMS: atom_id res chain seq x y z
N GLU A 1 -2.28 24.76 0.39
CA GLU A 1 -1.45 23.55 0.48
C GLU A 1 -1.89 22.78 1.73
N ILE A 2 -2.48 21.59 1.59
CA ILE A 2 -2.95 20.84 2.75
C ILE A 2 -1.73 20.11 3.34
N LYS A 3 -1.25 20.57 4.50
CA LYS A 3 -0.09 19.97 5.21
C LYS A 3 -0.44 18.67 5.96
N ASP A 4 -1.72 18.39 6.19
CA ASP A 4 -2.18 17.18 6.89
C ASP A 4 -2.86 16.18 5.94
N PHE A 5 -2.23 15.01 5.75
CA PHE A 5 -2.77 13.91 4.95
C PHE A 5 -4.14 13.45 5.46
N LYS A 6 -4.35 13.41 6.79
CA LYS A 6 -5.61 12.96 7.39
C LYS A 6 -6.75 13.90 7.04
N GLU A 7 -6.50 15.19 7.15
CA GLU A 7 -7.47 16.22 6.76
C GLU A 7 -7.77 16.16 5.25
N SER A 8 -6.74 16.06 4.41
CA SER A 8 -6.89 15.93 2.96
C SER A 8 -7.72 14.70 2.57
N LEU A 9 -7.49 13.56 3.23
CA LEU A 9 -8.26 12.34 2.99
C LEU A 9 -9.72 12.53 3.41
N ARG A 10 -9.99 13.02 4.62
CA ARG A 10 -11.37 13.24 5.10
C ARG A 10 -12.16 14.16 4.18
N ARG A 11 -11.56 15.25 3.71
CA ARG A 11 -12.20 16.18 2.75
C ARG A 11 -12.55 15.50 1.43
N ARG A 12 -11.64 14.68 0.88
CA ARG A 12 -11.90 13.95 -0.38
C ARG A 12 -12.95 12.86 -0.21
N VAL A 13 -12.96 12.17 0.92
CA VAL A 13 -13.94 11.12 1.21
C VAL A 13 -15.33 11.71 1.46
N ALA A 14 -15.44 12.87 2.09
CA ALA A 14 -16.72 13.57 2.28
C ALA A 14 -17.43 13.87 0.94
N LEU A 15 -16.69 14.09 -0.15
CA LEU A 15 -17.27 14.30 -1.48
C LEU A 15 -17.93 13.05 -2.08
N LEU A 16 -17.76 11.88 -1.44
CA LEU A 16 -18.32 10.60 -1.89
C LEU A 16 -19.63 10.26 -1.16
N GLU A 17 -20.13 11.13 -0.27
CA GLU A 17 -21.37 10.90 0.46
C GLU A 17 -22.56 10.64 -0.49
N GLY A 18 -23.33 9.59 -0.21
CA GLY A 18 -24.50 9.19 -0.98
C GLY A 18 -24.20 8.35 -2.23
N VAL A 19 -22.93 8.15 -2.60
CA VAL A 19 -22.54 7.28 -3.71
C VAL A 19 -22.84 5.82 -3.37
N GLU A 20 -23.47 5.10 -4.30
CA GLU A 20 -23.73 3.65 -4.17
C GLU A 20 -22.42 2.86 -4.05
N ALA A 21 -22.34 1.95 -3.09
CA ALA A 21 -21.15 1.14 -2.84
C ALA A 21 -20.77 0.27 -4.05
N ASN A 22 -21.74 -0.10 -4.90
CA ASN A 22 -21.49 -0.82 -6.15
C ASN A 22 -20.59 -0.03 -7.13
N ALA A 23 -20.51 1.30 -7.02
CA ALA A 23 -19.57 2.08 -7.80
C ALA A 23 -18.10 1.68 -7.55
N LEU A 24 -17.78 1.23 -6.32
CA LEU A 24 -16.45 0.71 -6.00
C LEU A 24 -16.12 -0.56 -6.79
N GLU A 25 -17.11 -1.43 -7.00
CA GLU A 25 -16.96 -2.65 -7.80
C GLU A 25 -16.70 -2.32 -9.27
N SER A 26 -17.45 -1.37 -9.84
CA SER A 26 -17.19 -0.87 -11.20
C SER A 26 -15.78 -0.32 -11.34
N VAL A 27 -15.32 0.51 -10.39
CA VAL A 27 -13.95 1.03 -10.40
C VAL A 27 -12.92 -0.10 -10.32
N TYR A 28 -13.14 -1.10 -9.47
CA TYR A 28 -12.24 -2.25 -9.36
C TYR A 28 -12.10 -2.98 -10.71
N ARG A 29 -13.22 -3.35 -11.33
CA ARG A 29 -13.21 -4.13 -12.58
C ARG A 29 -12.67 -3.33 -13.76
N GLU A 30 -13.12 -2.09 -13.90
CA GLU A 30 -12.90 -1.33 -15.12
C GLU A 30 -11.57 -0.56 -15.11
N ARG A 31 -11.11 -0.10 -13.93
CA ARG A 31 -9.99 0.84 -13.84
C ARG A 31 -8.77 0.30 -13.12
N LEU A 32 -8.95 -0.59 -12.14
CA LEU A 32 -7.82 -1.10 -11.38
C LEU A 32 -7.02 -2.09 -12.23
N ARG A 33 -5.72 -1.86 -12.35
CA ARG A 33 -4.77 -2.78 -12.98
C ARG A 33 -3.57 -2.97 -12.05
N PRO A 34 -3.18 -4.22 -11.74
CA PRO A 34 -1.91 -4.46 -11.08
C PRO A 34 -0.76 -3.85 -11.87
N ASN A 35 0.24 -3.35 -11.16
CA ASN A 35 1.47 -2.89 -11.80
C ASN A 35 2.15 -4.07 -12.52
N PRO A 36 2.88 -3.82 -13.62
CA PRO A 36 3.68 -4.86 -14.27
C PRO A 36 4.58 -5.58 -13.27
N GLY A 37 4.61 -6.91 -13.31
CA GLY A 37 5.43 -7.72 -12.41
C GLY A 37 4.85 -7.93 -11.01
N ALA A 38 3.66 -7.42 -10.69
CA ALA A 38 3.09 -7.54 -9.34
C ALA A 38 2.82 -9.00 -8.94
N ALA A 39 2.27 -9.80 -9.87
CA ALA A 39 1.95 -11.21 -9.61
C ALA A 39 3.22 -12.05 -9.48
N GLU A 40 4.20 -11.79 -10.34
CA GLU A 40 5.50 -12.44 -10.35
C GLU A 40 6.31 -12.11 -9.09
N LEU A 41 6.27 -10.85 -8.63
CA LEU A 41 6.85 -10.44 -7.35
C LEU A 41 6.25 -11.24 -6.19
N LEU A 42 4.93 -11.29 -6.10
CA LEU A 42 4.22 -11.96 -5.02
C LEU A 42 4.49 -13.46 -5.02
N THR A 43 4.47 -14.08 -6.20
CA THR A 43 4.80 -15.49 -6.39
C THR A 43 6.24 -15.77 -5.97
N GLY A 44 7.21 -15.03 -6.51
CA GLY A 44 8.62 -15.21 -6.21
C GLY A 44 8.98 -14.93 -4.74
N ALA A 45 8.28 -14.00 -4.10
CA ALA A 45 8.40 -13.73 -2.67
C ALA A 45 7.88 -14.92 -1.83
N HIS A 46 6.71 -15.47 -2.16
CA HIS A 46 6.15 -16.61 -1.43
C HIS A 46 6.98 -17.89 -1.59
N GLU A 47 7.50 -18.16 -2.79
CA GLU A 47 8.40 -19.29 -3.05
C GLU A 47 9.66 -19.25 -2.17
N ARG A 48 10.10 -18.05 -1.80
CA ARG A 48 11.25 -17.80 -0.92
C ARG A 48 10.87 -17.64 0.55
N GLY A 49 9.60 -17.87 0.89
CA GLY A 49 9.11 -17.83 2.27
C GLY A 49 8.90 -16.43 2.83
N LEU A 50 8.87 -15.37 2.00
CA LEU A 50 8.66 -14.01 2.48
C LEU A 50 7.18 -13.77 2.82
N TYR A 51 6.99 -12.98 3.88
CA TYR A 51 5.69 -12.44 4.24
C TYR A 51 5.41 -11.17 3.43
N THR A 52 4.31 -11.15 2.66
CA THR A 52 3.93 -9.99 1.84
C THR A 52 2.85 -9.14 2.49
N LEU A 53 3.16 -7.87 2.70
CA LEU A 53 2.30 -6.87 3.34
C LEU A 53 2.03 -5.71 2.35
N LEU A 54 0.76 -5.40 2.12
CA LEU A 54 0.35 -4.19 1.39
C LEU A 54 -0.17 -3.13 2.37
N VAL A 55 0.52 -2.01 2.51
CA VAL A 55 0.05 -0.86 3.31
C VAL A 55 -0.28 0.34 2.42
N SER A 56 -1.56 0.72 2.38
CA SER A 56 -2.08 1.71 1.44
C SER A 56 -2.86 2.82 2.12
N GLY A 57 -2.69 4.06 1.64
CA GLY A 57 -3.59 5.17 1.98
C GLY A 57 -4.92 5.12 1.22
N GLY A 58 -5.12 4.11 0.37
CA GLY A 58 -6.38 3.82 -0.32
C GLY A 58 -7.39 3.14 0.61
N PHE A 59 -8.29 2.33 0.03
CA PHE A 59 -9.43 1.78 0.76
C PHE A 59 -9.44 0.24 0.85
N THR A 60 -9.92 -0.28 1.99
CA THR A 60 -9.98 -1.72 2.32
C THR A 60 -10.68 -2.55 1.26
N PHE A 61 -11.74 -2.02 0.65
CA PHE A 61 -12.46 -2.68 -0.44
C PHE A 61 -11.52 -3.12 -1.58
N PHE A 62 -10.58 -2.25 -2.00
CA PHE A 62 -9.66 -2.54 -3.10
C PHE A 62 -8.50 -3.42 -2.64
N THR A 63 -7.92 -3.13 -1.46
CA THR A 63 -6.76 -3.88 -0.98
C THR A 63 -7.13 -5.32 -0.63
N GLU A 64 -8.33 -5.57 -0.10
CA GLU A 64 -8.77 -6.93 0.23
C GLU A 64 -9.03 -7.78 -1.02
N LYS A 65 -9.59 -7.19 -2.08
CA LYS A 65 -9.73 -7.89 -3.36
C LYS A 65 -8.36 -8.18 -3.98
N LEU A 66 -7.45 -7.21 -3.98
CA LEU A 66 -6.05 -7.43 -4.40
C LEU A 66 -5.35 -8.49 -3.55
N ARG A 67 -5.65 -8.57 -2.25
CA ARG A 67 -5.15 -9.62 -1.37
C ARG A 67 -5.55 -11.00 -1.86
N GLN A 68 -6.81 -11.16 -2.23
CA GLN A 68 -7.35 -12.43 -2.72
C GLN A 68 -6.83 -12.77 -4.12
N GLU A 69 -6.73 -11.77 -5.01
CA GLU A 69 -6.29 -11.95 -6.40
C GLU A 69 -4.78 -12.23 -6.52
N LEU A 70 -3.94 -11.48 -5.79
CA LEU A 70 -2.48 -11.56 -5.88
C LEU A 70 -1.83 -12.34 -4.73
N GLY A 71 -2.61 -12.74 -3.73
CA GLY A 71 -2.15 -13.58 -2.62
C GLY A 71 -1.37 -12.85 -1.52
N PHE A 72 -1.55 -11.53 -1.33
CA PHE A 72 -0.93 -10.83 -0.19
C PHE A 72 -1.26 -11.54 1.14
N LYS A 73 -0.26 -11.69 2.02
CA LYS A 73 -0.48 -12.31 3.35
C LYS A 73 -1.25 -11.38 4.28
N GLN A 74 -1.05 -10.07 4.14
CA GLN A 74 -1.78 -9.05 4.89
C GLN A 74 -1.96 -7.80 4.04
N THR A 75 -3.07 -7.09 4.26
CA THR A 75 -3.24 -5.73 3.77
C THR A 75 -3.72 -4.82 4.89
N GLN A 76 -3.37 -3.53 4.80
CA GLN A 76 -3.75 -2.48 5.73
C GLN A 76 -4.08 -1.21 4.93
N SER A 77 -5.25 -0.64 5.16
CA SER A 77 -5.75 0.53 4.43
C SER A 77 -6.94 1.18 5.14
N ASN A 78 -7.38 2.33 4.65
CA ASN A 78 -8.51 3.06 5.23
C ASN A 78 -9.84 2.36 4.94
N THR A 79 -10.76 2.31 5.89
CA THR A 79 -12.09 1.72 5.65
C THR A 79 -13.12 2.81 5.37
N LEU A 80 -13.78 2.76 4.21
CA LEU A 80 -14.94 3.62 3.94
C LEU A 80 -16.15 3.12 4.72
N GLU A 81 -16.86 4.02 5.38
CA GLU A 81 -18.12 3.68 6.04
C GLU A 81 -19.24 3.55 4.99
N ILE A 82 -19.91 2.39 5.01
CA ILE A 82 -21.04 2.08 4.13
C ILE A 82 -22.24 1.74 5.01
N ILE A 83 -23.34 2.44 4.80
CA ILE A 83 -24.62 2.21 5.47
C ILE A 83 -25.70 2.12 4.39
N ASP A 84 -26.57 1.11 4.48
CA ASP A 84 -27.66 0.87 3.53
C ASP A 84 -27.20 0.87 2.06
N GLY A 85 -26.02 0.29 1.80
CA GLY A 85 -25.45 0.18 0.47
C GLY A 85 -24.81 1.47 -0.07
N LYS A 86 -24.73 2.56 0.71
CA LYS A 86 -24.19 3.86 0.30
C LYS A 86 -23.01 4.30 1.14
N LEU A 87 -22.08 5.01 0.51
CA LEU A 87 -20.97 5.66 1.20
C LEU A 87 -21.48 6.82 2.05
N THR A 88 -21.08 6.89 3.32
CA THR A 88 -21.49 7.97 4.23
C THR A 88 -20.59 9.21 4.14
N GLY A 89 -19.55 9.16 3.30
CA GLY A 89 -18.52 10.19 3.23
C GLY A 89 -17.54 10.18 4.41
N LYS A 90 -17.49 9.09 5.19
CA LYS A 90 -16.57 8.96 6.33
C LYS A 90 -15.59 7.79 6.18
N VAL A 91 -14.46 7.92 6.87
CA VAL A 91 -13.50 6.83 7.08
C VAL A 91 -13.68 6.30 8.49
N VAL A 92 -13.78 4.99 8.63
CA VAL A 92 -13.86 4.28 9.91
C VAL A 92 -12.47 4.08 10.49
N GLY A 93 -12.33 4.32 11.80
CA GLY A 93 -11.09 4.07 12.53
C GLY A 93 -9.97 5.08 12.23
N ASP A 94 -8.74 4.67 12.51
CA ASP A 94 -7.56 5.48 12.30
C ASP A 94 -7.13 5.51 10.83
N ILE A 95 -6.68 6.69 10.40
CA ILE A 95 -6.23 6.90 9.02
C ILE A 95 -4.81 6.38 8.84
N VAL A 96 -4.62 5.58 7.78
CA VAL A 96 -3.32 5.05 7.34
C VAL A 96 -2.52 6.16 6.65
N ASP A 97 -1.79 6.93 7.45
CA ASP A 97 -0.78 7.91 7.02
C ASP A 97 0.64 7.29 7.00
N GLY A 98 1.67 8.10 6.69
CA GLY A 98 3.04 7.61 6.62
C GLY A 98 3.59 7.04 7.93
N ALA A 99 3.18 7.57 9.09
CA ALA A 99 3.58 7.03 10.38
C ALA A 99 2.87 5.70 10.67
N ALA A 100 1.58 5.60 10.35
CA ALA A 100 0.84 4.35 10.42
C ALA A 100 1.43 3.28 9.50
N LYS A 101 1.90 3.66 8.29
CA LYS A 101 2.59 2.72 7.39
C LYS A 101 3.83 2.11 8.02
N ALA A 102 4.67 2.93 8.64
CA ALA A 102 5.85 2.46 9.35
C ALA A 102 5.46 1.56 10.53
N ALA A 103 4.47 1.97 11.33
CA ALA A 103 3.99 1.19 12.46
C ALA A 103 3.47 -0.20 12.06
N TYR A 104 2.70 -0.31 10.96
CA TYR A 104 2.22 -1.61 10.48
C TYR A 104 3.35 -2.53 10.01
N LEU A 105 4.40 -1.97 9.40
CA LEU A 105 5.59 -2.74 9.03
C LEU A 105 6.33 -3.22 10.28
N ASP A 106 6.53 -2.34 11.26
CA ASP A 106 7.20 -2.70 12.52
C ASP A 106 6.42 -3.78 13.29
N GLU A 107 5.09 -3.68 13.34
CA GLU A 107 4.21 -4.68 13.94
C GLU A 107 4.31 -6.03 13.21
N ALA A 108 4.31 -6.01 11.87
CA ALA A 108 4.45 -7.24 11.08
C ALA A 108 5.81 -7.89 11.30
N CYS A 109 6.90 -7.12 11.29
CA CYS A 109 8.24 -7.59 11.60
C CYS A 109 8.31 -8.21 13.00
N LEU A 110 7.76 -7.53 14.01
CA LEU A 110 7.73 -8.02 15.39
C LEU A 110 7.02 -9.37 15.49
N ARG A 111 5.85 -9.54 14.84
CA ARG A 111 5.13 -10.82 14.81
C ARG A 111 5.92 -11.94 14.13
N LEU A 112 6.77 -11.60 13.17
CA LEU A 112 7.60 -12.54 12.43
C LEU A 112 8.96 -12.80 13.13
N GLY A 113 9.21 -12.17 14.28
CA GLY A 113 10.47 -12.31 15.00
C GLY A 113 11.66 -11.65 14.30
N CYS A 114 11.41 -10.65 13.45
CA CYS A 114 12.45 -9.91 12.75
C CYS A 114 12.33 -8.39 13.01
N THR A 115 13.24 -7.62 12.44
CA THR A 115 13.18 -6.17 12.47
C THR A 115 13.03 -5.62 11.07
N LYS A 116 12.74 -4.33 10.96
CA LYS A 116 12.60 -3.64 9.69
C LYS A 116 13.82 -3.80 8.77
N THR A 117 15.03 -3.96 9.32
CA THR A 117 16.25 -4.19 8.53
C THR A 117 16.25 -5.55 7.79
N ASN A 118 15.34 -6.46 8.13
CA ASN A 118 15.11 -7.72 7.42
C ASN A 118 14.01 -7.61 6.34
N SER A 119 13.52 -6.39 6.06
CA SER A 119 12.43 -6.16 5.10
C SER A 119 12.92 -5.50 3.82
N ILE A 120 12.22 -5.81 2.72
CA ILE A 120 12.28 -5.04 1.48
C ILE A 120 11.01 -4.20 1.42
N THR A 121 11.16 -2.89 1.31
CA THR A 121 10.05 -1.93 1.23
C THR A 121 10.00 -1.29 -0.15
N MET A 122 8.81 -1.09 -0.71
CA MET A 122 8.61 -0.42 -2.00
C MET A 122 7.56 0.68 -1.87
N GLY A 123 7.80 1.83 -2.51
CA GLY A 123 6.88 2.98 -2.49
C GLY A 123 7.16 3.99 -3.60
N ASP A 124 6.21 4.88 -3.86
CA ASP A 124 6.28 5.89 -4.93
C ASP A 124 6.14 7.34 -4.40
N GLY A 125 5.53 7.49 -3.22
CA GLY A 125 5.16 8.76 -2.63
C GLY A 125 5.99 9.17 -1.42
N ALA A 126 6.03 10.48 -1.15
CA ALA A 126 6.73 11.02 0.02
C ALA A 126 6.14 10.52 1.36
N ASN A 127 4.88 10.09 1.37
CA ASN A 127 4.22 9.45 2.51
C ASN A 127 4.76 8.04 2.81
N ASP A 128 5.48 7.40 1.88
CA ASP A 128 6.10 6.09 2.10
C ASP A 128 7.48 6.20 2.74
N LEU A 129 8.11 7.37 2.69
CA LEU A 129 9.49 7.58 3.16
C LEU A 129 9.72 7.16 4.61
N ILE A 130 8.73 7.36 5.49
CA ILE A 130 8.84 6.95 6.90
C ILE A 130 8.85 5.41 7.00
N MET A 131 7.98 4.75 6.23
CA MET A 131 7.95 3.28 6.14
C MET A 131 9.20 2.73 5.45
N MET A 132 9.79 3.44 4.49
CA MET A 132 11.00 3.00 3.79
C MET A 132 12.26 3.19 4.64
N ASN A 133 12.35 4.27 5.41
CA ASN A 133 13.55 4.62 6.15
C ASN A 133 13.94 3.56 7.20
N GLY A 134 15.14 2.99 7.08
CA GLY A 134 15.64 1.95 7.99
C GLY A 134 15.17 0.53 7.68
N SER A 135 14.55 0.29 6.50
CA SER A 135 14.40 -1.07 5.98
C SER A 135 15.74 -1.63 5.49
N GLY A 136 15.79 -2.94 5.23
CA GLY A 136 16.99 -3.58 4.70
C GLY A 136 17.30 -3.12 3.29
N ILE A 137 16.26 -3.09 2.44
CA ILE A 137 16.30 -2.49 1.12
C ILE A 137 15.02 -1.69 0.89
N SER A 138 15.17 -0.44 0.47
CA SER A 138 14.09 0.44 0.06
C SER A 138 14.12 0.70 -1.45
N VAL A 139 12.99 0.49 -2.12
CA VAL A 139 12.86 0.66 -3.57
C VAL A 139 11.83 1.73 -3.90
N ALA A 140 12.28 2.78 -4.57
CA ALA A 140 11.43 3.79 -5.17
C ALA A 140 10.88 3.29 -6.52
N TYR A 141 9.62 2.85 -6.57
CA TYR A 141 9.01 2.34 -7.81
C TYR A 141 8.26 3.44 -8.56
N GLN A 142 8.70 3.79 -9.78
CA GLN A 142 8.15 4.88 -10.59
C GLN A 142 7.87 6.16 -9.79
N ALA A 143 8.76 6.46 -8.84
CA ALA A 143 8.48 7.37 -7.74
C ALA A 143 8.73 8.84 -8.06
N LYS A 144 8.34 9.72 -7.14
CA LYS A 144 8.72 11.15 -7.19
C LYS A 144 10.23 11.32 -6.91
N PRO A 145 10.89 12.39 -7.41
CA PRO A 145 12.32 12.62 -7.21
C PRO A 145 12.76 12.54 -5.73
N VAL A 146 12.00 13.17 -4.83
CA VAL A 146 12.27 13.16 -3.38
C VAL A 146 12.29 11.75 -2.76
N VAL A 147 11.60 10.79 -3.37
CA VAL A 147 11.59 9.39 -2.90
C VAL A 147 12.82 8.67 -3.42
N LYS A 148 13.16 8.88 -4.70
CA LYS A 148 14.36 8.29 -5.34
C LYS A 148 15.64 8.72 -4.65
N GLU A 149 15.73 9.99 -4.24
CA GLU A 149 16.89 10.54 -3.52
C GLU A 149 17.13 9.89 -2.16
N LYS A 150 16.11 9.24 -1.58
CA LYS A 150 16.14 8.69 -0.22
C LYS A 150 16.03 7.16 -0.17
N ALA A 151 15.74 6.52 -1.29
CA ALA A 151 15.63 5.07 -1.39
C ALA A 151 16.96 4.46 -1.82
N ASP A 152 17.20 3.19 -1.47
CA ASP A 152 18.41 2.46 -1.83
C ASP A 152 18.46 2.14 -3.33
N ALA A 153 17.30 1.96 -3.95
CA ALA A 153 17.16 1.71 -5.38
C ALA A 153 15.95 2.45 -5.98
N ALA A 154 15.98 2.69 -7.30
CA ALA A 154 14.86 3.26 -8.04
C ALA A 154 14.51 2.43 -9.29
N PHE A 155 13.27 2.00 -9.40
CA PHE A 155 12.75 1.19 -10.51
C PHE A 155 11.89 2.06 -11.42
N ASP A 156 12.55 2.65 -12.43
CA ASP A 156 11.89 3.57 -13.37
C ASP A 156 11.48 2.93 -14.69
N ARG A 157 12.10 1.80 -15.04
CA ARG A 157 11.98 1.17 -16.37
C ARG A 157 11.74 -0.34 -16.32
N VAL A 158 11.49 -0.87 -15.12
CA VAL A 158 11.26 -2.31 -14.88
C VAL A 158 9.96 -2.48 -14.09
N GLY A 159 9.40 -3.69 -14.14
CA GLY A 159 8.26 -4.05 -13.30
C GLY A 159 8.65 -4.30 -11.85
N LEU A 160 7.65 -4.56 -11.02
CA LEU A 160 7.82 -4.92 -9.61
C LEU A 160 8.57 -6.24 -9.42
N ASP A 161 8.51 -7.13 -10.42
CA ASP A 161 9.16 -8.43 -10.46
C ASP A 161 10.69 -8.35 -10.38
N ALA A 162 11.30 -7.23 -10.79
CA ALA A 162 12.72 -7.00 -10.62
C ALA A 162 13.16 -7.09 -9.14
N ALA A 163 12.26 -6.85 -8.18
CA ALA A 163 12.57 -6.99 -6.76
C ALA A 163 12.81 -8.45 -6.35
N VAL A 164 12.35 -9.44 -7.12
CA VAL A 164 12.64 -10.86 -6.87
C VAL A 164 14.15 -11.14 -6.92
N LEU A 165 14.90 -10.40 -7.74
CA LEU A 165 16.36 -10.51 -7.84
C LEU A 165 17.09 -10.03 -6.59
N LEU A 166 16.41 -9.26 -5.72
CA LEU A 166 16.91 -8.79 -4.44
C LEU A 166 16.64 -9.80 -3.31
N ILE A 167 15.83 -10.83 -3.58
CA ILE A 167 15.47 -11.88 -2.64
C ILE A 167 16.36 -13.10 -2.92
N SER A 168 17.54 -13.13 -2.29
CA SER A 168 18.51 -14.23 -2.35
C SER A 168 18.19 -15.35 -1.36
#